data_AF-A0A820JDC3-F1
#
_entry.id   AF-A0A820JDC3-F1
#
_cell.length_a   1.000
_cell.length_b   1.000
_cell.length_c   1.000
_cell.angle_alpha   90.00
_cell.angle_beta   90.00
_cell.angle_gamma   90.00
#
_symmetry.space_group_name_H-M   'P 1'
#
loop_
_entity.id
_entity.type
_entity.pdbx_description
1 polymer ?
#
loop_
_entity_poly.entity_id
_entity_poly.type
_entity_poly.pdbx_seq_one_letter_code
_entity_poly.pdbx_strand_id
1 'polypeptide(L)'
;YDQLHHEHDGTLSYPCSSITIPYSTFVTNMVSFHPVCSSGFVSREWIEGFYLPVANAYLLNDFRTTAFSQFEFLAALCSISEDAVSKALLDIQNKQLVTVELLEEEDIKLQVEAMVELVQATAHAQITSFLQLVQMMYRSNTLVSAFGTNAVVQISSYAASISSTYQVNPNNTYSLGSSALSCTETNMVTPAVFYAQPLDTDVVDHVYWPVYYDVNNVNSIVSASVDGFFGGCFPLDAVLASTLDCLYNVQCLEILFNYFPALNQV
;
A
#
# COMPACT_ATOMS: atom_id res chain seq x y z
N TYR A 1 11.95 45.07 21.17
CA TYR A 1 11.09 44.21 21.98
C TYR A 1 11.97 43.33 22.85
N ASP A 2 12.78 42.44 22.28
CA ASP A 2 13.66 41.51 23.01
C ASP A 2 14.50 42.17 24.12
N GLN A 3 15.15 43.30 23.80
CA GLN A 3 15.96 44.05 24.78
C GLN A 3 15.13 44.66 25.92
N LEU A 4 13.91 45.09 25.64
CA LEU A 4 13.00 45.74 26.60
C LEU A 4 12.23 44.72 27.45
N HIS A 5 11.96 43.54 26.89
CA HIS A 5 11.33 42.42 27.60
C HIS A 5 12.31 41.77 28.57
N HIS A 6 13.57 41.57 28.14
CA HIS A 6 14.65 41.05 28.98
C HIS A 6 15.04 41.98 30.14
N GLU A 7 14.90 43.30 29.97
CA GLU A 7 15.17 44.29 31.03
C GLU A 7 14.04 44.39 32.09
N HIS A 8 12.85 43.85 31.80
CA HIS A 8 11.64 44.05 32.60
C HIS A 8 10.82 42.76 32.83
N ASP A 9 11.49 41.60 32.84
CA ASP A 9 10.97 40.24 33.09
C ASP A 9 9.56 40.22 33.71
N GLY A 10 8.54 40.04 32.87
CA GLY A 10 7.15 39.80 33.27
C GLY A 10 6.31 41.00 33.72
N THR A 11 6.80 42.24 33.64
CA THR A 11 6.02 43.45 34.02
C THR A 11 5.44 44.25 32.85
N LEU A 12 5.90 44.03 31.63
CA LEU A 12 5.41 44.72 30.43
C LEU A 12 4.40 43.84 29.67
N SER A 13 3.12 44.17 29.77
CA SER A 13 2.07 43.63 28.89
C SER A 13 1.93 44.52 27.65
N TYR A 14 2.06 43.91 26.48
CA TYR A 14 1.86 44.58 25.19
C TYR A 14 0.56 44.10 24.56
N PRO A 15 -0.51 44.90 24.57
CA PRO A 15 -1.78 44.52 23.97
C PRO A 15 -1.64 44.46 22.45
N CYS A 16 -2.22 43.42 21.84
CA CYS A 16 -2.25 43.27 20.39
C CYS A 16 -3.24 44.25 19.75
N SER A 17 -2.89 44.80 18.58
CA SER A 17 -3.82 45.60 17.78
C SER A 17 -4.91 44.77 17.10
N SER A 18 -4.64 43.48 16.85
CA SER A 18 -5.59 42.47 16.41
C SER A 18 -5.50 41.27 17.33
N ILE A 19 -6.64 40.80 17.83
CA ILE A 19 -6.68 39.62 18.71
C ILE A 19 -6.62 38.30 17.95
N THR A 20 -6.69 38.36 16.62
CA THR A 20 -6.79 37.20 15.74
C THR A 20 -5.75 37.33 14.62
N ILE A 21 -4.88 36.34 14.49
CA ILE A 21 -3.82 36.31 13.48
C ILE A 21 -3.90 34.96 12.74
N PRO A 22 -4.13 34.94 11.41
CA PRO A 22 -4.12 33.69 10.66
C PRO A 22 -2.76 33.00 10.72
N TYR A 23 -2.73 31.69 10.92
CA TYR A 23 -1.48 30.91 10.96
C TYR A 23 -0.66 31.05 9.68
N SER A 24 -1.32 31.19 8.53
CA SER A 24 -0.69 31.43 7.22
C SER A 24 0.15 32.71 7.15
N THR A 25 0.03 33.62 8.12
CA THR A 25 0.83 34.86 8.19
C THR A 25 2.26 34.60 8.67
N PHE A 26 2.47 33.56 9.47
CA PHE A 26 3.76 33.30 10.13
C PHE A 26 4.24 31.84 10.03
N VAL A 27 3.42 30.93 9.49
CA VAL A 27 3.79 29.53 9.25
C VAL A 27 3.80 29.24 7.75
N THR A 28 4.90 28.66 7.27
CA THR A 28 5.01 28.10 5.92
C THR A 28 5.21 26.58 6.01
N ASN A 29 4.35 25.82 5.33
CA ASN A 29 4.40 24.36 5.33
C ASN A 29 5.07 23.85 4.05
N MET A 30 6.02 22.93 4.18
CA MET A 30 6.60 22.17 3.07
C MET A 30 6.37 20.69 3.32
N VAL A 31 5.69 20.02 2.40
CA VAL A 31 5.41 18.59 2.46
C VAL A 31 6.10 17.90 1.29
N SER A 32 6.76 16.78 1.59
CA SER A 32 7.35 15.88 0.60
C SER A 32 6.68 14.52 0.71
N PHE A 33 6.09 14.06 -0.39
CA PHE A 33 5.59 12.70 -0.51
C PHE A 33 6.69 11.74 -0.95
N HIS A 34 6.44 10.44 -0.81
CA HIS A 34 7.37 9.43 -1.28
C HIS A 34 7.58 9.58 -2.81
N PRO A 35 8.81 9.48 -3.34
CA PRO A 35 9.09 9.77 -4.76
C PRO A 35 8.28 8.91 -5.74
N VAL A 36 7.88 7.70 -5.34
CA VAL A 36 6.98 6.84 -6.14
C VAL A 36 5.65 7.52 -6.43
N CYS A 37 5.07 8.24 -5.46
CA CYS A 37 3.76 8.87 -5.59
C CYS A 37 3.74 10.02 -6.60
N SER A 38 4.90 10.63 -6.87
CA SER A 38 5.06 11.68 -7.88
C SER A 38 5.71 11.18 -9.18
N SER A 39 5.92 9.86 -9.30
CA SER A 39 6.55 9.23 -10.46
C SER A 39 5.52 8.64 -11.44
N GLY A 40 5.98 8.24 -12.62
CA GLY A 40 5.17 7.48 -13.57
C GLY A 40 4.69 6.12 -13.05
N PHE A 41 5.27 5.58 -11.96
CA PHE A 41 4.95 4.24 -11.45
C PHE A 41 3.54 4.12 -10.84
N VAL A 42 2.85 5.24 -10.59
CA VAL A 42 1.46 5.25 -10.13
C VAL A 42 0.49 5.76 -11.22
N SER A 43 1.01 5.98 -12.44
CA SER A 43 0.20 6.41 -13.58
C SER A 43 -0.68 5.28 -14.10
N ARG A 44 -1.79 5.66 -14.75
CA ARG A 44 -2.72 4.73 -15.38
C ARG A 44 -2.00 3.88 -16.44
N GLU A 45 -1.15 4.53 -17.24
CA GLU A 45 -0.40 3.94 -18.33
C GLU A 45 0.56 2.85 -17.81
N TRP A 46 1.29 3.15 -16.73
CA TRP A 46 2.18 2.19 -16.09
C TRP A 46 1.42 0.98 -15.53
N ILE A 47 0.33 1.23 -14.80
CA ILE A 47 -0.50 0.18 -14.21
C ILE A 47 -1.09 -0.73 -15.29
N GLU A 48 -1.64 -0.15 -16.35
CA GLU A 48 -2.22 -0.91 -17.47
C GLU A 48 -1.17 -1.73 -18.22
N GLY A 49 0.11 -1.32 -18.21
CA GLY A 49 1.21 -2.11 -18.75
C GLY A 49 1.44 -3.46 -18.03
N PHE A 50 0.96 -3.63 -16.79
CA PHE A 50 1.00 -4.91 -16.07
C PHE A 50 -0.19 -5.83 -16.38
N TYR A 51 -1.19 -5.36 -17.14
CA TYR A 51 -2.34 -6.18 -17.47
C TYR A 51 -1.95 -7.31 -18.44
N LEU A 52 -2.16 -8.55 -18.01
CA LEU A 52 -1.94 -9.74 -18.83
C LEU A 52 -3.24 -10.54 -18.96
N PRO A 53 -3.79 -10.72 -20.18
CA PRO A 53 -5.03 -11.49 -20.38
C PRO A 53 -4.95 -12.94 -19.89
N VAL A 54 -3.74 -13.51 -19.86
CA VAL A 54 -3.45 -14.89 -19.44
C VAL A 54 -2.77 -14.95 -18.06
N ALA A 55 -2.97 -13.94 -17.21
CA ALA A 55 -2.40 -13.90 -15.86
C ALA A 55 -2.75 -15.15 -15.03
N ASN A 56 -3.95 -15.71 -15.24
CA ASN A 56 -4.43 -16.94 -14.61
C ASN A 56 -3.71 -18.23 -15.06
N ALA A 57 -2.90 -18.19 -16.13
CA ALA A 57 -2.09 -19.32 -16.55
C ALA A 57 -0.79 -19.47 -15.72
N TYR A 58 -0.48 -18.49 -14.88
CA TYR A 58 0.69 -18.48 -14.00
C TYR A 58 0.34 -18.91 -12.57
N LEU A 59 1.38 -19.18 -11.78
CA LEU A 59 1.23 -19.46 -10.36
C LEU A 59 0.63 -18.26 -9.63
N LEU A 60 -0.10 -18.53 -8.54
CA LEU A 60 -0.70 -17.47 -7.71
C LEU A 60 0.33 -16.44 -7.26
N ASN A 61 1.52 -16.90 -6.87
CA ASN A 61 2.60 -16.07 -6.40
C ASN A 61 3.57 -15.62 -7.50
N ASP A 62 3.25 -15.88 -8.76
CA ASP A 62 3.95 -15.27 -9.87
C ASP A 62 3.64 -13.77 -9.89
N PHE A 63 4.67 -12.95 -10.09
CA PHE A 63 4.49 -11.51 -10.14
C PHE A 63 3.57 -11.08 -11.30
N ARG A 64 3.50 -11.84 -12.40
CA ARG A 64 2.53 -11.63 -13.49
C ARG A 64 1.07 -11.71 -13.07
N THR A 65 0.79 -12.48 -12.01
CA THR A 65 -0.56 -12.63 -11.47
C THR A 65 -0.94 -11.46 -10.56
N THR A 66 0.03 -10.85 -9.87
CA THR A 66 -0.23 -9.92 -8.76
C THR A 66 0.14 -8.48 -9.05
N ALA A 67 1.11 -8.21 -9.94
CA ALA A 67 1.71 -6.90 -10.15
C ALA A 67 0.68 -5.81 -10.46
N PHE A 68 -0.26 -6.05 -11.39
CA PHE A 68 -1.32 -5.09 -11.73
C PHE A 68 -2.05 -4.58 -10.48
N SER A 69 -2.51 -5.51 -9.63
CA SER A 69 -3.21 -5.16 -8.40
C SER A 69 -2.34 -4.45 -7.39
N GLN A 70 -1.06 -4.81 -7.29
CA GLN A 70 -0.14 -4.16 -6.37
C GLN A 70 0.08 -2.70 -6.75
N PHE A 71 0.25 -2.39 -8.05
CA PHE A 71 0.39 -1.01 -8.51
C PHE A 71 -0.91 -0.21 -8.39
N GLU A 72 -2.09 -0.82 -8.60
CA GLU A 72 -3.39 -0.18 -8.29
C GLU A 72 -3.48 0.20 -6.80
N PHE A 73 -3.11 -0.70 -5.89
CA PHE A 73 -3.11 -0.40 -4.46
C PHE A 73 -2.05 0.64 -4.08
N LEU A 74 -0.87 0.60 -4.68
CA LEU A 74 0.18 1.60 -4.48
C LEU A 74 -0.29 3.00 -4.89
N ALA A 75 -0.94 3.12 -6.05
CA ALA A 75 -1.52 4.38 -6.52
C ALA A 75 -2.63 4.88 -5.58
N ALA A 76 -3.51 3.98 -5.12
CA ALA A 76 -4.54 4.34 -4.15
C ALA A 76 -3.94 4.83 -2.81
N LEU A 77 -2.88 4.18 -2.31
CA LEU A 77 -2.19 4.60 -1.09
C LEU A 77 -1.55 5.98 -1.24
N CYS A 78 -0.94 6.25 -2.41
CA CYS A 78 -0.41 7.58 -2.73
C CYS A 78 -1.51 8.64 -2.73
N SER A 79 -2.62 8.40 -3.43
CA SER A 79 -3.76 9.33 -3.48
C SER A 79 -4.34 9.61 -2.09
N ILE A 80 -4.54 8.57 -1.27
CA ILE A 80 -5.11 8.73 0.09
C ILE A 80 -4.13 9.47 1.01
N SER A 81 -2.83 9.23 0.85
CA SER A 81 -1.80 9.94 1.63
C SER A 81 -1.78 11.43 1.27
N GLU A 82 -1.87 11.76 -0.02
CA GLU A 82 -1.95 13.13 -0.51
C GLU A 82 -3.21 13.85 -0.02
N ASP A 83 -4.37 13.19 -0.10
CA ASP A 83 -5.64 13.73 0.37
C ASP A 83 -5.64 13.95 1.89
N ALA A 84 -5.16 12.98 2.66
CA ALA A 84 -5.11 13.06 4.12
C ALA A 84 -4.21 14.21 4.59
N VAL A 85 -3.04 14.37 3.98
CA VAL A 85 -2.11 15.46 4.31
C VAL A 85 -2.64 16.81 3.82
N SER A 86 -3.15 16.89 2.59
CA SER A 86 -3.71 18.14 2.05
C SER A 86 -4.88 18.64 2.88
N LYS A 87 -5.75 17.74 3.34
CA LYS A 87 -6.86 18.07 4.24
C LYS A 87 -6.36 18.58 5.59
N ALA A 88 -5.39 17.90 6.20
CA ALA A 88 -4.82 18.33 7.47
C ALA A 88 -4.13 19.71 7.35
N LEU A 89 -3.48 20.00 6.23
CA LEU A 89 -2.88 21.32 5.96
C LEU A 89 -3.93 22.42 5.81
N LEU A 90 -5.05 22.16 5.12
CA LEU A 90 -6.15 23.12 5.01
C LEU A 90 -6.73 23.46 6.40
N ASP A 91 -6.84 22.48 7.28
CA ASP A 91 -7.30 22.71 8.65
C ASP A 91 -6.35 23.64 9.43
N ILE A 92 -5.03 23.56 9.20
CA ILE A 92 -4.07 24.52 9.80
C ILE A 92 -4.18 25.90 9.18
N GLN A 93 -4.23 25.99 7.85
CA GLN A 93 -4.27 27.29 7.16
C GLN A 93 -5.49 28.11 7.58
N ASN A 94 -6.58 27.43 7.94
CA ASN A 94 -7.79 28.05 8.46
C ASN A 94 -7.76 28.33 9.97
N LYS A 95 -6.74 27.87 10.71
CA LYS A 95 -6.59 28.19 12.13
C LYS A 95 -6.10 29.62 12.32
N GLN A 96 -6.54 30.18 13.44
CA GLN A 96 -6.17 31.52 13.87
C GLN A 96 -5.54 31.44 15.25
N LEU A 97 -4.44 32.15 15.43
CA LEU A 97 -3.88 32.44 16.73
C LEU A 97 -4.76 33.51 17.38
N VAL A 98 -5.31 33.20 18.55
CA VAL A 98 -6.14 34.13 19.32
C VAL A 98 -5.38 34.55 20.56
N THR A 99 -4.94 35.79 20.62
CA THR A 99 -4.23 36.34 21.77
C THR A 99 -4.52 37.83 21.95
N VAL A 100 -4.72 38.25 23.19
CA VAL A 100 -4.93 39.66 23.54
C VAL A 100 -3.62 40.39 23.83
N GLU A 101 -2.56 39.64 24.11
CA GLU A 101 -1.22 40.14 24.42
C GLU A 101 -0.20 39.53 23.47
N LEU A 102 0.90 40.24 23.26
CA LEU A 102 2.01 39.74 22.46
C LEU A 102 2.63 38.51 23.15
N LEU A 103 2.65 37.39 22.45
CA LEU A 103 3.28 36.15 22.91
C LEU A 103 4.79 36.17 22.65
N GLU A 104 5.54 35.44 23.47
CA GLU A 104 6.96 35.21 23.23
C GLU A 104 7.17 34.28 22.03
N GLU A 105 8.33 34.38 21.39
CA GLU A 105 8.66 33.52 20.25
C GLU A 105 8.64 32.03 20.63
N GLU A 106 9.05 31.69 21.85
CA GLU A 106 9.03 30.32 22.37
C GLU A 106 7.61 29.77 22.49
N ASP A 107 6.66 30.58 22.98
CA ASP A 107 5.25 30.19 23.07
C ASP A 107 4.64 29.96 21.68
N ILE A 108 4.99 30.81 20.71
CA ILE A 108 4.54 30.66 19.32
C ILE A 108 5.11 29.36 18.72
N LYS A 109 6.40 29.07 18.96
CA LYS A 109 7.04 27.83 18.50
C LYS A 109 6.35 26.60 19.08
N LEU A 110 6.10 26.57 20.38
CA LEU A 110 5.40 25.46 21.05
C LEU A 110 4.01 25.22 20.45
N GLN A 111 3.26 26.29 20.15
CA GLN A 111 1.95 26.16 19.50
C GLN A 111 2.05 25.62 18.08
N VAL A 112 3.06 26.03 17.31
CA VAL A 112 3.31 25.54 15.95
C VAL A 112 3.73 24.07 15.98
N GLU A 113 4.61 23.67 16.91
CA GLU A 113 5.03 22.27 17.08
C GLU A 113 3.84 21.37 17.44
N ALA A 114 3.00 21.78 18.39
CA ALA A 114 1.77 21.06 18.72
C ALA A 114 0.81 20.95 17.51
N MET A 115 0.82 21.93 16.62
CA MET A 115 0.05 21.87 15.37
C MET A 115 0.61 20.83 14.41
N VAL A 116 1.93 20.77 14.25
CA VAL A 116 2.59 19.78 13.40
C VAL A 116 2.30 18.36 13.91
N GLU A 117 2.36 18.15 15.22
CA GLU A 117 1.98 16.87 15.84
C GLU A 117 0.52 16.51 15.54
N LEU A 118 -0.40 17.49 15.62
CA LEU A 118 -1.82 17.27 15.30
C LEU A 118 -2.03 16.85 13.84
N VAL A 119 -1.28 17.43 12.90
CA VAL A 119 -1.34 17.05 11.46
C VAL A 119 -0.88 15.61 11.27
N GLN A 120 0.27 15.27 11.85
CA GLN A 120 0.83 13.93 11.75
C GLN A 120 -0.14 12.90 12.33
N ALA A 121 -0.70 13.17 13.50
CA ALA A 121 -1.68 12.30 14.15
C ALA A 121 -2.96 12.15 13.31
N THR A 122 -3.47 13.24 12.74
CA THR A 122 -4.70 13.22 11.93
C THR A 122 -4.50 12.45 10.62
N ALA A 123 -3.41 12.71 9.89
CA ALA A 123 -3.10 12.00 8.66
C ALA A 123 -2.86 10.50 8.94
N HIS A 124 -2.09 10.18 9.98
CA HIS A 124 -1.84 8.80 10.39
C HIS A 124 -3.14 8.08 10.77
N ALA A 125 -4.04 8.73 11.52
CA ALA A 125 -5.32 8.14 11.90
C ALA A 125 -6.22 7.86 10.68
N GLN A 126 -6.26 8.77 9.70
CA GLN A 126 -7.04 8.57 8.47
C GLN A 126 -6.50 7.41 7.63
N ILE A 127 -5.18 7.38 7.40
CA ILE A 127 -4.53 6.29 6.65
C ILE A 127 -4.71 4.96 7.37
N THR A 128 -4.48 4.91 8.69
CA THR A 128 -4.70 3.70 9.50
C THR A 128 -6.13 3.22 9.41
N SER A 129 -7.10 4.14 9.50
CA SER A 129 -8.53 3.79 9.40
C SER A 129 -8.87 3.20 8.04
N PHE A 130 -8.30 3.74 6.96
CA PHE A 130 -8.46 3.18 5.62
C PHE A 130 -7.86 1.78 5.51
N LEU A 131 -6.62 1.59 5.96
CA LEU A 131 -5.96 0.28 5.95
C LEU A 131 -6.79 -0.75 6.72
N GLN A 132 -7.22 -0.41 7.94
CA GLN A 132 -8.07 -1.27 8.76
C GLN A 132 -9.39 -1.61 8.07
N LEU A 133 -10.04 -0.64 7.43
CA LEU A 133 -11.27 -0.87 6.69
C LEU A 133 -11.05 -1.89 5.56
N VAL A 134 -10.00 -1.73 4.76
CA VAL A 134 -9.67 -2.68 3.68
C VAL A 134 -9.39 -4.08 4.25
N GLN A 135 -8.60 -4.15 5.32
CA GLN A 135 -8.29 -5.43 6.00
C GLN A 135 -9.54 -6.11 6.57
N MET A 136 -10.43 -5.35 7.20
CA MET A 136 -11.72 -5.85 7.67
C MET A 136 -12.60 -6.34 6.51
N MET A 137 -12.62 -5.62 5.38
CA MET A 137 -13.40 -6.02 4.22
C MET A 137 -13.03 -7.41 3.74
N TYR A 138 -11.73 -7.71 3.59
CA TYR A 138 -11.33 -9.01 3.06
C TYR A 138 -11.26 -10.12 4.12
N ARG A 139 -10.90 -9.84 5.38
CA ARG A 139 -10.84 -10.86 6.43
C ARG A 139 -12.23 -11.27 6.93
N SER A 140 -13.14 -10.32 7.09
CA SER A 140 -14.46 -10.59 7.70
C SER A 140 -15.53 -10.99 6.68
N ASN A 141 -15.40 -10.58 5.42
CA ASN A 141 -16.40 -10.90 4.39
C ASN A 141 -15.96 -12.00 3.42
N THR A 142 -14.77 -12.59 3.62
CA THR A 142 -14.25 -13.67 2.75
C THR A 142 -14.30 -13.32 1.25
N LEU A 143 -14.12 -12.03 0.91
CA LEU A 143 -14.26 -11.56 -0.47
C LEU A 143 -13.16 -12.19 -1.32
N VAL A 144 -13.54 -12.85 -2.40
CA VAL A 144 -12.59 -13.36 -3.39
C VAL A 144 -11.98 -12.17 -4.11
N SER A 145 -10.66 -12.04 -4.04
CA SER A 145 -9.92 -11.06 -4.83
C SER A 145 -10.13 -11.36 -6.32
N ALA A 146 -10.09 -10.32 -7.16
CA ALA A 146 -10.24 -10.49 -8.61
C ALA A 146 -9.21 -11.46 -9.22
N PHE A 147 -8.07 -11.64 -8.56
CA PHE A 147 -6.97 -12.52 -9.00
C PHE A 147 -7.04 -13.92 -8.36
N GLY A 148 -8.02 -14.19 -7.50
CA GLY A 148 -8.19 -15.50 -6.86
C GLY A 148 -7.04 -15.90 -5.92
N THR A 149 -6.18 -14.96 -5.51
CA THR A 149 -5.00 -15.24 -4.66
C THR A 149 -5.35 -15.62 -3.23
N ASN A 150 -6.62 -15.46 -2.84
CA ASN A 150 -7.12 -15.69 -1.50
C ASN A 150 -8.30 -16.67 -1.43
N ALA A 151 -8.62 -17.37 -2.52
CA ALA A 151 -9.68 -18.37 -2.53
C ALA A 151 -9.41 -19.47 -3.55
N VAL A 152 -9.83 -20.68 -3.22
CA VAL A 152 -9.72 -21.85 -4.09
C VAL A 152 -11.02 -22.07 -4.85
N VAL A 153 -10.95 -22.27 -6.17
CA VAL A 153 -12.10 -22.73 -6.96
C VAL A 153 -11.97 -24.23 -7.17
N GLN A 154 -12.73 -25.02 -6.43
CA GLN A 154 -12.78 -26.47 -6.58
C GLN A 154 -13.89 -26.86 -7.56
N ILE A 155 -13.51 -27.60 -8.61
CA ILE A 155 -14.45 -28.16 -9.58
C ILE A 155 -14.65 -29.64 -9.24
N SER A 156 -15.85 -30.02 -8.82
CA SER A 156 -16.21 -31.43 -8.63
C SER A 156 -17.10 -31.89 -9.79
N SER A 157 -16.57 -32.76 -10.65
CA SER A 157 -17.34 -33.43 -11.70
C SER A 157 -17.85 -34.78 -11.20
N TYR A 158 -19.17 -34.96 -11.12
CA TYR A 158 -19.74 -36.30 -10.95
C TYR A 158 -19.77 -37.01 -12.30
N ALA A 159 -19.10 -38.17 -12.39
CA ALA A 159 -18.85 -38.91 -13.64
C ALA A 159 -20.10 -39.51 -14.34
N ALA A 160 -21.32 -38.99 -14.13
CA ALA A 160 -22.52 -39.49 -14.79
C ALA A 160 -23.66 -38.47 -15.02
N SER A 161 -23.51 -37.19 -14.68
CA SER A 161 -24.50 -36.16 -15.00
C SER A 161 -23.81 -34.83 -15.31
N ILE A 162 -24.38 -34.08 -16.25
CA ILE A 162 -23.83 -32.83 -16.81
C ILE A 162 -23.96 -31.68 -15.80
N SER A 163 -23.45 -31.86 -14.59
CA SER A 163 -23.49 -30.89 -13.50
C SER A 163 -22.13 -30.86 -12.83
N SER A 164 -21.29 -29.93 -13.30
CA SER A 164 -20.11 -29.47 -12.56
C SER A 164 -20.58 -28.49 -11.50
N THR A 165 -20.31 -28.77 -10.23
CA THR A 165 -20.48 -27.79 -9.15
C THR A 165 -19.16 -27.08 -8.92
N TYR A 166 -19.20 -25.75 -8.90
CA TYR A 166 -18.08 -24.89 -8.55
C TYR A 166 -18.22 -24.53 -7.07
N GLN A 167 -17.23 -24.91 -6.26
CA GLN A 167 -17.15 -24.51 -4.86
C GLN A 167 -16.00 -23.52 -4.72
N VAL A 168 -16.32 -22.32 -4.25
CA VAL A 168 -15.31 -21.33 -3.88
C VAL A 168 -15.07 -21.48 -2.39
N ASN A 169 -13.87 -21.90 -2.00
CA ASN A 169 -13.50 -22.04 -0.59
C ASN A 169 -12.40 -21.02 -0.22
N PRO A 170 -12.75 -19.96 0.52
CA PRO A 170 -11.78 -18.97 1.02
C PRO A 170 -10.99 -19.46 2.25
N ASN A 171 -11.33 -20.63 2.82
CA ASN A 171 -10.78 -21.16 4.07
C ASN A 171 -10.13 -22.55 3.90
N ASN A 172 -9.72 -22.93 2.69
CA ASN A 172 -9.27 -24.31 2.45
C ASN A 172 -7.90 -24.58 3.09
N THR A 173 -7.90 -25.11 4.32
CA THR A 173 -6.74 -25.74 4.96
C THR A 173 -6.65 -27.17 4.46
N TYR A 174 -6.08 -27.39 3.27
CA TYR A 174 -5.92 -28.75 2.78
C TYR A 174 -4.72 -29.42 3.45
N SER A 175 -4.95 -30.45 4.26
CA SER A 175 -3.91 -31.15 5.01
C SER A 175 -3.18 -32.19 4.14
N LEU A 176 -2.06 -31.81 3.53
CA LEU A 176 -0.99 -32.77 3.21
C LEU A 176 0.30 -32.37 3.93
N GLY A 177 0.57 -33.03 5.05
CA GLY A 177 1.92 -33.18 5.61
C GLY A 177 2.60 -31.97 6.26
N SER A 178 2.24 -30.73 5.93
CA SER A 178 2.82 -29.53 6.54
C SER A 178 1.94 -28.29 6.26
N SER A 179 1.27 -27.78 7.30
CA SER A 179 0.63 -26.47 7.45
C SER A 179 0.25 -25.70 6.16
N ALA A 180 -0.84 -26.09 5.49
CA ALA A 180 -1.51 -25.19 4.55
C ALA A 180 -2.13 -24.03 5.35
N LEU A 181 -1.65 -22.81 5.13
CA LEU A 181 -2.07 -21.62 5.86
C LEU A 181 -3.15 -20.89 5.04
N SER A 182 -4.26 -20.60 5.70
CA SER A 182 -5.36 -19.84 5.09
C SER A 182 -5.01 -18.36 5.01
N CYS A 183 -5.33 -17.73 3.87
CA CYS A 183 -5.27 -16.29 3.70
C CYS A 183 -6.14 -15.52 4.71
N THR A 184 -7.12 -16.17 5.34
CA THR A 184 -7.95 -15.57 6.39
C THR A 184 -7.31 -15.59 7.78
N GLU A 185 -6.28 -16.42 8.00
CA GLU A 185 -5.69 -16.64 9.33
C GLU A 185 -4.34 -15.94 9.52
N THR A 186 -3.52 -15.83 8.46
CA THR A 186 -2.19 -15.21 8.55
C THR A 186 -1.88 -14.33 7.33
N ASN A 187 -1.19 -13.21 7.58
CA ASN A 187 -0.65 -12.37 6.50
C ASN A 187 0.58 -13.06 5.91
N MET A 188 0.36 -13.86 4.87
CA MET A 188 1.44 -14.54 4.17
C MET A 188 1.96 -13.64 3.06
N VAL A 189 3.21 -13.24 3.21
CA VAL A 189 3.97 -12.53 2.17
C VAL A 189 5.21 -13.31 1.82
N THR A 190 5.53 -13.38 0.53
CA THR A 190 6.72 -14.05 0.01
C THR A 190 7.38 -13.15 -1.03
N PRO A 191 8.70 -13.24 -1.24
CA PRO A 191 9.36 -12.45 -2.28
C PRO A 191 8.68 -12.63 -3.65
N ALA A 192 8.51 -11.54 -4.38
CA ALA A 192 7.92 -11.57 -5.71
C ALA A 192 8.92 -12.17 -6.72
N VAL A 193 8.45 -13.13 -7.52
CA VAL A 193 9.27 -13.85 -8.49
C VAL A 193 8.50 -14.12 -9.78
N PHE A 194 9.24 -14.37 -10.86
CA PHE A 194 8.71 -14.92 -12.10
C PHE A 194 9.06 -16.40 -12.23
N TYR A 195 8.11 -17.22 -12.66
CA TYR A 195 8.31 -18.65 -12.91
C TYR A 195 8.52 -18.98 -14.40
N ALA A 196 9.31 -20.01 -14.69
CA ALA A 196 9.77 -20.36 -16.04
C ALA A 196 8.69 -20.95 -16.95
N GLN A 197 7.64 -21.55 -16.37
CA GLN A 197 6.63 -22.28 -17.12
C GLN A 197 5.24 -21.79 -16.71
N PRO A 198 4.37 -21.35 -17.64
CA PRO A 198 2.94 -21.37 -17.38
C PRO A 198 2.54 -22.84 -17.12
N LEU A 199 1.68 -23.08 -16.14
CA LEU A 199 1.32 -24.46 -15.82
C LEU A 199 0.44 -25.01 -16.95
N ASP A 200 0.97 -25.97 -17.71
CA ASP A 200 0.31 -26.70 -18.79
C ASP A 200 -0.68 -27.75 -18.24
N THR A 201 -1.39 -27.40 -17.17
CA THR A 201 -2.33 -28.30 -16.50
C THR A 201 -3.70 -27.62 -16.43
N ASP A 202 -4.70 -28.22 -17.06
CA ASP A 202 -6.10 -27.78 -17.16
C ASP A 202 -6.79 -27.44 -15.82
N VAL A 203 -6.13 -27.72 -14.69
CA VAL A 203 -6.58 -27.36 -13.35
C VAL A 203 -5.33 -27.04 -12.52
N VAL A 204 -4.91 -25.78 -12.52
CA VAL A 204 -4.03 -25.31 -11.43
C VAL A 204 -4.90 -25.28 -10.20
N ASP A 205 -4.70 -26.27 -9.33
CA ASP A 205 -5.18 -26.20 -7.96
C ASP A 205 -4.48 -24.99 -7.31
N HIS A 206 -5.12 -23.82 -7.41
CA HIS A 206 -4.78 -22.57 -6.74
C HIS A 206 -5.02 -22.71 -5.22
N VAL A 207 -4.54 -23.81 -4.63
CA VAL A 207 -4.96 -24.29 -3.31
C VAL A 207 -4.02 -23.79 -2.21
N TYR A 208 -2.79 -23.37 -2.53
CA TYR A 208 -1.77 -23.10 -1.52
C TYR A 208 -0.95 -21.84 -1.79
N TRP A 209 -0.77 -21.03 -0.74
CA TRP A 209 0.17 -19.92 -0.71
C TRP A 209 1.21 -20.12 0.41
N PRO A 210 2.53 -19.97 0.12
CA PRO A 210 3.11 -20.08 -1.21
C PRO A 210 2.82 -21.47 -1.81
N VAL A 211 2.80 -21.56 -3.13
CA VAL A 211 2.61 -22.85 -3.81
C VAL A 211 3.79 -23.75 -3.44
N TYR A 212 3.54 -24.79 -2.63
CA TYR A 212 4.54 -25.79 -2.29
C TYR A 212 4.76 -26.69 -3.51
N TYR A 213 5.62 -26.26 -4.42
CA TYR A 213 6.36 -27.21 -5.24
C TYR A 213 7.49 -27.77 -4.37
N ASP A 214 7.78 -29.07 -4.50
CA ASP A 214 8.86 -29.76 -3.78
C ASP A 214 10.12 -28.88 -3.76
N VAL A 215 10.50 -28.42 -2.56
CA VAL A 215 11.60 -27.48 -2.29
C VAL A 215 12.95 -27.94 -2.84
N ASN A 216 13.07 -29.22 -3.23
CA ASN A 216 14.25 -29.73 -3.94
C ASN A 216 14.31 -29.30 -5.42
N ASN A 217 13.24 -28.69 -5.97
CA ASN A 217 13.11 -28.30 -7.38
C ASN A 217 12.58 -26.86 -7.58
N VAL A 218 12.25 -26.10 -6.53
CA VAL A 218 11.70 -24.73 -6.67
C VAL A 218 12.71 -23.75 -7.26
N ASN A 219 14.00 -23.91 -6.92
CA ASN A 219 15.06 -23.08 -7.50
C ASN A 219 15.32 -23.37 -8.99
N SER A 220 14.81 -24.49 -9.53
CA SER A 220 14.95 -24.81 -10.97
C SER A 220 13.81 -24.22 -11.83
N ILE A 221 12.77 -23.65 -11.20
CA ILE A 221 11.61 -23.05 -11.90
C ILE A 221 11.50 -21.53 -11.72
N VAL A 222 12.19 -20.92 -10.75
CA VAL A 222 12.24 -19.45 -10.64
C VAL A 222 13.16 -18.91 -11.72
N SER A 223 12.63 -18.03 -12.57
CA SER A 223 13.38 -17.40 -13.66
C SER A 223 13.98 -16.06 -13.29
N ALA A 224 13.31 -15.29 -12.42
CA ALA A 224 13.81 -14.00 -11.94
C ALA A 224 13.15 -13.60 -10.62
N SER A 225 13.88 -12.82 -9.81
CA SER A 225 13.38 -12.14 -8.61
C SER A 225 13.01 -10.70 -8.95
N VAL A 226 12.02 -10.14 -8.26
CA VAL A 226 11.67 -8.71 -8.31
C VAL A 226 12.03 -8.10 -6.98
N ASP A 227 13.27 -7.62 -6.88
CA ASP A 227 13.84 -7.18 -5.60
C ASP A 227 13.03 -6.05 -4.97
N GLY A 228 12.72 -6.20 -3.68
CA GLY A 228 11.92 -5.22 -2.95
C GLY A 228 10.42 -5.27 -3.22
N PHE A 229 9.94 -6.22 -4.05
CA PHE A 229 8.53 -6.57 -4.15
C PHE A 229 8.24 -7.90 -3.44
N PHE A 230 7.05 -7.97 -2.86
CA PHE A 230 6.51 -9.19 -2.26
C PHE A 230 5.18 -9.52 -2.93
N GLY A 231 4.87 -10.80 -3.04
CA GLY A 231 3.52 -11.30 -3.28
C GLY A 231 2.84 -11.62 -1.96
N GLY A 232 1.51 -11.64 -1.95
CA GLY A 232 0.74 -12.12 -0.82
C GLY A 232 -0.68 -12.48 -1.22
N CYS A 233 -1.42 -13.08 -0.28
CA CYS A 233 -2.85 -13.38 -0.44
C CYS A 233 -3.65 -12.15 -0.84
N PHE A 234 -3.31 -10.99 -0.27
CA PHE A 234 -3.94 -9.71 -0.57
C PHE A 234 -2.90 -8.74 -1.12
N PRO A 235 -3.22 -8.02 -2.21
CA PRO A 235 -2.29 -7.05 -2.79
C PRO A 235 -1.90 -5.94 -1.81
N LEU A 236 -2.80 -5.53 -0.91
CA LEU A 236 -2.48 -4.54 0.12
C LEU A 236 -1.36 -5.03 1.05
N ASP A 237 -1.46 -6.25 1.59
CA ASP A 237 -0.43 -6.80 2.48
C ASP A 237 0.91 -6.96 1.75
N ALA A 238 0.85 -7.33 0.46
CA ALA A 238 2.02 -7.45 -0.41
C ALA A 238 2.73 -6.10 -0.61
N VAL A 239 1.97 -5.03 -0.88
CA VAL A 239 2.49 -3.66 -1.03
C VAL A 239 3.06 -3.16 0.30
N LEU A 240 2.37 -3.38 1.42
CA LEU A 240 2.83 -2.94 2.75
C LEU A 240 4.13 -3.66 3.19
N ALA A 241 4.37 -4.88 2.71
CA ALA A 241 5.61 -5.62 2.97
C ALA A 241 6.75 -5.23 2.00
N SER A 242 6.44 -4.55 0.90
CA SER A 242 7.39 -4.21 -0.15
C SER A 242 8.22 -2.97 0.18
N THR A 243 9.50 -2.99 -0.18
CA THR A 243 10.42 -1.85 -0.09
C THR A 243 10.43 -1.01 -1.37
N LEU A 244 9.94 -1.58 -2.48
CA LEU A 244 9.87 -0.97 -3.82
C LEU A 244 11.24 -0.69 -4.46
N ASP A 245 12.31 -1.34 -3.97
CA ASP A 245 13.68 -1.11 -4.45
C ASP A 245 13.84 -1.33 -5.97
N CYS A 246 13.10 -2.29 -6.55
CA CYS A 246 13.08 -2.53 -8.00
C CYS A 246 12.82 -1.27 -8.82
N LEU A 247 11.97 -0.35 -8.33
CA LEU A 247 11.59 0.87 -9.03
C LEU A 247 12.74 1.87 -9.19
N TYR A 248 13.82 1.68 -8.44
CA TYR A 248 15.02 2.51 -8.48
C TYR A 248 16.22 1.78 -9.08
N ASN A 249 16.04 0.56 -9.59
CA ASN A 249 17.10 -0.26 -10.15
C ASN A 249 16.82 -0.58 -11.62
N VAL A 250 17.68 -0.05 -12.51
CA VAL A 250 17.55 -0.24 -13.97
C VAL A 250 17.51 -1.71 -14.37
N GLN A 251 18.34 -2.57 -13.76
CA GLN A 251 18.35 -4.00 -14.06
C GLN A 251 17.03 -4.67 -13.65
N CYS A 252 16.42 -4.22 -12.55
CA CYS A 252 15.13 -4.75 -12.13
C CYS A 252 13.99 -4.27 -13.04
N LEU A 253 14.02 -3.00 -13.46
CA LEU A 253 13.06 -2.49 -14.46
C LEU A 253 13.16 -3.24 -15.79
N GLU A 254 14.37 -3.58 -16.25
CA GLU A 254 14.58 -4.43 -17.43
C GLU A 254 13.91 -5.81 -17.27
N ILE A 255 13.96 -6.41 -16.08
CA ILE A 255 13.22 -7.64 -15.78
C ILE A 255 11.72 -7.39 -15.98
N LEU A 256 11.15 -6.31 -15.44
CA LEU A 256 9.73 -6.00 -15.62
C LEU A 256 9.36 -5.86 -17.11
N PHE A 257 10.16 -5.14 -17.89
CA PHE A 257 9.93 -4.97 -19.33
C PHE A 257 10.00 -6.27 -20.13
N ASN A 258 10.81 -7.24 -19.69
CA ASN A 258 10.90 -8.56 -20.31
C ASN A 258 9.64 -9.40 -20.06
N TYR A 259 9.06 -9.34 -18.86
CA TYR A 259 7.89 -10.14 -18.48
C TYR A 259 6.55 -9.45 -18.75
N PHE A 260 6.54 -8.13 -18.92
CA PHE A 260 5.38 -7.32 -19.27
C PHE A 260 5.66 -6.47 -20.51
N PRO A 261 5.54 -7.04 -21.72
CA PRO A 261 5.91 -6.35 -22.96
C PRO A 261 5.15 -5.05 -23.21
N ALA A 262 3.94 -4.90 -22.65
CA ALA A 262 3.12 -3.69 -22.77
C ALA A 262 3.77 -2.47 -22.09
N LEU A 263 4.61 -2.68 -21.07
CA LEU A 263 5.35 -1.58 -20.43
C LEU A 263 6.33 -0.88 -21.37
N ASN A 264 6.76 -1.51 -22.47
CA ASN A 264 7.64 -0.87 -23.46
C ASN A 264 6.94 0.26 -24.24
N GLN A 265 5.64 0.45 -24.05
CA GLN A 265 4.83 1.48 -24.70
C GLN A 265 4.53 2.68 -23.78
N VAL A 266 5.01 2.63 -22.52
CA VAL A 266 4.77 3.62 -21.46
C VAL A 266 5.96 4.57 -21.35
#